data_AF-A0A5M6CHU5-F1
#
_entry.id   AF-A0A5M6CHU5-F1
#
_cell.length_a   1.000
_cell.length_b   1.000
_cell.length_c   1.000
_cell.angle_alpha   90.00
_cell.angle_beta   90.00
_cell.angle_gamma   90.00
#
_symmetry.space_group_name_H-M   'P 1'
#
loop_
_entity.id
_entity.type
_entity.pdbx_description
1 polymer ?
#
loop_
_entity_poly.entity_id
_entity_poly.type
_entity_poly.pdbx_seq_one_letter_code
_entity_poly.pdbx_strand_id
1 'polypeptide(L)'
;MRLRDSNYLNMALAVQKILSGHAEEVENRNVLPKKVDDMTKCIEAIQYHQAEAEEDSKGATQSKKNVAEEAVELALMLAGSAVEYAKEAKDAVKEAQFDVSLRDFNSVPGVVAVARLMELVKNLKAVSTALQEWDVTEAEIRELDTLTGQFNSQLADPREIIVIRKSHNDMVRQELSRLKKIIKSIDNLMSRFKDTKFLMEYVNARIVVEVGTRKGGKDKDDKPEGDEPKEL
;
A
#
# COMPACT_ATOMS: atom_id res chain seq x y z
N MET A 1 0.67 -1.99 10.26
CA MET A 1 0.29 -2.52 11.60
C MET A 1 1.54 -2.82 12.44
N ARG A 2 1.51 -2.78 13.78
CA ARG A 2 2.66 -3.19 14.63
C ARG A 2 2.74 -4.72 14.71
N LEU A 3 3.94 -5.27 14.92
CA LEU A 3 4.13 -6.73 15.05
C LEU A 3 3.22 -7.35 16.13
N ARG A 4 3.13 -6.69 17.30
CA ARG A 4 2.24 -7.14 18.39
C ARG A 4 0.78 -7.23 17.98
N ASP A 5 0.29 -6.25 17.22
CA ASP A 5 -1.11 -6.24 16.76
C ASP A 5 -1.34 -7.30 15.68
N SER A 6 -0.33 -7.57 14.86
CA SER A 6 -0.32 -8.66 13.86
C SER A 6 -0.42 -10.02 14.53
N ASN A 7 0.41 -10.25 15.56
CA ASN A 7 0.36 -11.48 16.35
C ASN A 7 -0.99 -11.66 17.06
N TYR A 8 -1.58 -10.56 17.54
CA TYR A 8 -2.90 -10.59 18.15
C TYR A 8 -4.00 -10.96 17.16
N LEU A 9 -3.95 -10.41 15.94
CA LEU A 9 -4.90 -10.76 14.87
C LEU A 9 -4.76 -12.24 14.47
N ASN A 10 -3.54 -12.76 14.35
CA ASN A 10 -3.30 -14.18 14.07
C ASN A 10 -3.87 -15.08 15.17
N MET A 11 -3.70 -14.70 16.44
CA MET A 11 -4.34 -15.40 17.55
C MET A 11 -5.87 -15.35 17.45
N ALA A 12 -6.44 -14.20 17.12
CA ALA A 12 -7.89 -14.05 16.98
C ALA A 12 -8.45 -14.92 15.83
N LEU A 13 -7.74 -15.05 14.72
CA LEU A 13 -8.07 -15.95 13.62
C LEU A 13 -8.02 -17.43 14.05
N ALA A 14 -7.02 -17.82 14.83
CA ALA A 14 -6.94 -19.17 15.39
C ALA A 14 -8.11 -19.46 16.33
N VAL A 15 -8.47 -18.51 17.20
CA VAL A 15 -9.63 -18.60 18.08
C VAL A 15 -10.94 -18.69 17.29
N GLN A 16 -11.12 -17.88 16.25
CA GLN A 16 -12.26 -17.95 15.35
C GLN A 16 -12.40 -19.33 14.73
N LYS A 17 -11.30 -19.91 14.25
CA LYS A 17 -11.29 -21.27 13.68
C LYS A 17 -11.76 -22.32 14.69
N ILE A 18 -11.30 -22.25 15.94
CA ILE A 18 -11.76 -23.18 16.99
C ILE A 18 -13.26 -22.99 17.27
N LEU A 19 -13.72 -21.74 17.41
CA LEU A 19 -15.12 -21.44 17.68
C LEU A 19 -16.04 -21.92 16.54
N SER A 20 -15.64 -21.75 15.28
CA SER A 20 -16.37 -22.27 14.12
C SER A 20 -16.34 -23.80 14.04
N GLY A 21 -15.24 -24.44 14.47
CA GLY A 21 -15.13 -25.90 14.53
C GLY A 21 -16.03 -26.56 15.59
N HIS A 22 -16.44 -25.81 16.60
CA HIS A 22 -17.35 -26.23 17.68
C HIS A 22 -18.69 -25.49 17.62
N ALA A 23 -19.24 -25.32 16.42
CA ALA A 23 -20.47 -24.54 16.18
C ALA A 23 -21.66 -25.01 17.04
N GLU A 24 -21.85 -26.32 17.21
CA GLU A 24 -22.94 -26.86 18.05
C GLU A 24 -22.82 -26.42 19.52
N GLU A 25 -21.61 -26.41 20.07
CA GLU A 25 -21.36 -25.99 21.45
C GLU A 25 -21.56 -24.48 21.63
N VAL A 26 -21.34 -23.72 20.56
CA VAL A 26 -21.52 -22.26 20.49
C VAL A 26 -23.00 -21.91 20.36
N GLU A 27 -23.73 -22.52 19.43
CA GLU A 27 -25.13 -22.22 19.08
C GLU A 27 -26.12 -22.54 20.19
N ASN A 28 -25.83 -23.54 21.03
CA ASN A 28 -26.67 -23.93 22.17
C ASN A 28 -26.71 -22.89 23.31
N ARG A 29 -26.25 -21.65 23.09
CA ARG A 29 -26.13 -20.59 24.09
C ARG A 29 -26.67 -19.25 23.57
N ASN A 30 -27.31 -18.48 24.44
CA ASN A 30 -27.98 -17.23 24.02
C ASN A 30 -27.04 -16.07 23.62
N VAL A 31 -25.85 -15.97 24.23
CA VAL A 31 -24.97 -14.78 24.09
C VAL A 31 -23.67 -15.09 23.35
N LEU A 32 -23.18 -16.33 23.42
CA LEU A 32 -21.91 -16.70 22.81
C LEU A 32 -21.91 -16.57 21.26
N PRO A 33 -22.93 -17.04 20.52
CA PRO A 33 -22.98 -16.88 19.07
C PRO A 33 -22.91 -15.41 18.63
N LYS A 34 -23.61 -14.52 19.35
CA LYS A 34 -23.56 -13.07 19.08
C LYS A 34 -22.15 -12.51 19.25
N LYS A 35 -21.39 -13.00 20.23
CA LYS A 35 -19.99 -12.58 20.44
C LYS A 35 -19.04 -13.16 19.39
N VAL A 36 -19.31 -14.37 18.89
CA VAL A 36 -18.55 -14.93 17.77
C VAL A 36 -18.83 -14.15 16.49
N ASP A 37 -20.08 -13.79 16.22
CA ASP A 37 -20.47 -12.94 15.08
C ASP A 37 -19.84 -11.54 15.17
N ASP A 38 -19.91 -10.88 16.35
CA ASP A 38 -19.23 -9.61 16.61
C ASP A 38 -17.72 -9.72 16.33
N MET A 39 -17.08 -10.83 16.72
CA MET A 39 -15.66 -11.08 16.51
C MET A 39 -15.32 -11.22 15.02
N THR A 40 -16.10 -12.02 14.28
CA THR A 40 -15.94 -12.21 12.83
C THR A 40 -16.03 -10.87 12.10
N LYS A 41 -17.06 -10.06 12.39
CA LYS A 41 -17.24 -8.73 11.80
C LYS A 41 -16.06 -7.80 12.09
N CYS A 42 -15.52 -7.83 13.31
CA CYS A 42 -14.31 -7.06 13.64
C CYS A 42 -13.09 -7.51 12.83
N ILE A 43 -12.89 -8.82 12.67
CA ILE A 43 -11.76 -9.36 11.90
C ILE A 43 -11.88 -8.95 10.43
N GLU A 44 -13.07 -9.09 9.83
CA GLU A 44 -13.34 -8.68 8.45
C GLU A 44 -13.11 -7.18 8.25
N ALA A 45 -13.58 -6.34 9.18
CA ALA A 45 -13.35 -4.88 9.13
C ALA A 45 -11.85 -4.52 9.22
N ILE A 46 -11.09 -5.24 10.07
CA ILE A 46 -9.62 -5.05 10.15
C ILE A 46 -8.96 -5.42 8.83
N GLN A 47 -9.32 -6.55 8.23
CA GLN A 47 -8.76 -7.02 6.97
C GLN A 47 -9.09 -6.06 5.82
N TYR A 48 -10.34 -5.59 5.75
CA TYR A 48 -10.78 -4.60 4.77
C TYR A 48 -9.96 -3.31 4.85
N HIS A 49 -9.89 -2.67 6.02
CA HIS A 49 -9.14 -1.44 6.17
C HIS A 49 -7.62 -1.60 6.01
N GLN A 50 -7.08 -2.82 6.19
CA GLN A 50 -5.69 -3.12 5.85
C GLN A 50 -5.47 -3.17 4.34
N ALA A 51 -6.38 -3.82 3.60
CA ALA A 51 -6.31 -3.90 2.15
C ALA A 51 -6.40 -2.51 1.51
N GLU A 52 -7.40 -1.70 1.89
CA GLU A 52 -7.57 -0.33 1.38
C GLU A 52 -6.33 0.54 1.65
N ALA A 53 -5.78 0.50 2.87
CA ALA A 53 -4.58 1.27 3.22
C ALA A 53 -3.33 0.89 2.40
N GLU A 54 -3.25 -0.36 1.91
CA GLU A 54 -2.17 -0.82 1.03
C GLU A 54 -2.45 -0.48 -0.43
N GLU A 55 -3.69 -0.65 -0.89
CA GLU A 55 -4.12 -0.36 -2.26
C GLU A 55 -4.00 1.13 -2.57
N ASP A 56 -4.45 2.02 -1.68
CA ASP A 56 -4.28 3.47 -1.81
C ASP A 56 -2.82 3.87 -2.01
N SER A 57 -1.90 3.16 -1.34
CA SER A 57 -0.47 3.46 -1.43
C SER A 57 0.14 2.98 -2.74
N LYS A 58 -0.27 1.82 -3.23
CA LYS A 58 0.29 1.19 -4.45
C LYS A 58 -0.36 1.75 -5.71
N GLY A 59 -1.69 1.83 -5.75
CA GLY A 59 -2.47 2.36 -6.87
C GLY A 59 -2.11 3.80 -7.19
N ALA A 60 -2.01 4.65 -6.17
CA ALA A 60 -1.60 6.04 -6.37
C ALA A 60 -0.14 6.17 -6.82
N THR A 61 0.76 5.27 -6.39
CA THR A 61 2.17 5.34 -6.84
C THR A 61 2.33 4.87 -8.28
N GLN A 62 1.60 3.83 -8.70
CA GLN A 62 1.66 3.31 -10.06
C GLN A 62 0.96 4.25 -11.05
N SER A 63 -0.23 4.74 -10.71
CA SER A 63 -0.96 5.72 -11.53
C SER A 63 -0.14 6.99 -11.78
N LYS A 64 0.64 7.44 -10.78
CA LYS A 64 1.55 8.59 -10.94
C LYS A 64 2.67 8.37 -11.94
N LYS A 65 3.28 7.18 -11.92
CA LYS A 65 4.35 6.85 -12.85
C LYS A 65 3.82 6.73 -14.26
N ASN A 66 2.69 6.04 -14.44
CA ASN A 66 2.09 5.84 -15.76
C ASN A 66 1.73 7.17 -16.43
N VAL A 67 1.04 8.08 -15.73
CA VAL A 67 0.64 9.39 -16.31
C VAL A 67 1.86 10.25 -16.65
N ALA A 68 2.92 10.21 -15.81
CA ALA A 68 4.15 10.94 -16.10
C ALA A 68 4.89 10.35 -17.31
N GLU A 69 4.99 9.03 -17.41
CA GLU A 69 5.62 8.34 -18.54
C GLU A 69 4.86 8.57 -19.85
N GLU A 70 3.53 8.42 -19.83
CA GLU A 70 2.65 8.68 -20.98
C GLU A 70 2.76 10.15 -21.45
N ALA A 71 2.76 11.11 -20.52
CA ALA A 71 2.92 12.52 -20.85
C ALA A 71 4.27 12.81 -21.52
N VAL A 72 5.35 12.20 -21.02
CA VAL A 72 6.70 12.41 -21.54
C VAL A 72 6.90 11.73 -22.89
N GLU A 73 6.38 10.51 -23.09
CA GLU A 73 6.44 9.82 -24.38
C GLU A 73 5.71 10.60 -25.47
N LEU A 74 4.49 11.06 -25.19
CA LEU A 74 3.72 11.87 -26.14
C LEU A 74 4.40 13.22 -26.39
N ALA A 75 4.96 13.85 -25.36
CA ALA A 75 5.74 15.09 -25.51
C ALA A 75 6.93 14.92 -26.46
N LEU A 76 7.71 13.84 -26.31
CA LEU A 76 8.87 13.58 -27.16
C LEU A 76 8.47 13.32 -28.62
N MET A 77 7.37 12.59 -28.83
CA MET A 77 6.84 12.35 -30.17
C MET A 77 6.46 13.67 -30.86
N LEU A 78 5.63 14.50 -30.20
CA LEU A 78 5.15 15.76 -30.77
C LEU A 78 6.27 16.79 -30.95
N ALA A 79 7.22 16.82 -30.02
CA ALA A 79 8.41 17.66 -30.09
C ALA A 79 9.28 17.33 -31.31
N GLY A 80 9.46 16.03 -31.62
CA GLY A 80 10.22 15.60 -32.80
C GLY A 80 9.67 16.18 -34.11
N SER A 81 8.36 16.08 -34.33
CA SER A 81 7.72 16.70 -35.49
C SER A 81 7.82 18.22 -35.49
N ALA A 82 7.69 18.86 -34.32
CA ALA A 82 7.78 20.31 -34.20
C ALA A 82 9.20 20.87 -34.44
N VAL A 83 10.24 20.10 -34.13
CA VAL A 83 11.64 20.43 -34.47
C VAL A 83 11.83 20.46 -35.99
N GLU A 84 11.33 19.47 -36.73
CA GLU A 84 11.45 19.42 -38.19
C GLU A 84 10.68 20.57 -38.86
N TYR A 85 9.49 20.90 -38.36
CA TYR A 85 8.76 22.12 -38.75
C TYR A 85 9.61 23.39 -38.55
N ALA A 86 10.26 23.53 -37.39
CA ALA A 86 11.06 24.71 -37.09
C ALA A 86 12.31 24.82 -37.97
N LYS A 87 12.94 23.69 -38.32
CA LYS A 87 14.07 23.63 -39.26
C LYS A 87 13.67 24.08 -40.66
N GLU A 88 12.54 23.59 -41.18
CA GLU A 88 12.02 24.00 -42.50
C GLU A 88 11.68 25.50 -42.52
N ALA A 89 11.11 26.01 -41.42
CA ALA A 89 10.84 27.43 -41.22
C ALA A 89 12.10 28.29 -40.98
N LYS A 90 13.27 27.67 -40.81
CA LYS A 90 14.55 28.31 -40.44
C LYS A 90 14.47 29.17 -39.19
N ASP A 91 13.64 28.76 -38.23
CA ASP A 91 13.43 29.46 -36.96
C ASP A 91 14.21 28.75 -35.85
N ALA A 92 15.47 29.15 -35.66
CA ALA A 92 16.35 28.57 -34.64
C ALA A 92 15.82 28.76 -33.20
N VAL A 93 14.96 29.75 -32.97
CA VAL A 93 14.36 29.96 -31.64
C VAL A 93 13.30 28.90 -31.39
N LYS A 94 12.42 28.63 -32.35
CA LYS A 94 11.44 27.55 -32.25
C LYS A 94 12.08 26.18 -32.22
N GLU A 95 13.15 25.97 -32.98
CA GLU A 95 13.89 24.71 -32.96
C GLU A 95 14.37 24.40 -31.55
N ALA A 96 15.04 25.35 -30.89
CA ALA A 96 15.50 25.18 -29.51
C ALA A 96 14.35 25.05 -28.48
N GLN A 97 13.16 25.59 -28.77
CA GLN A 97 11.98 25.43 -27.91
C GLN A 97 11.34 24.03 -28.00
N PHE A 98 11.51 23.35 -29.13
CA PHE A 98 11.00 22.00 -29.36
C PHE A 98 12.06 20.92 -29.14
N ASP A 99 13.34 21.26 -29.16
CA ASP A 99 14.44 20.32 -28.90
C ASP A 99 14.48 19.90 -27.42
N VAL A 100 13.70 18.88 -27.09
CA VAL A 100 13.60 18.30 -25.74
C VAL A 100 13.95 16.82 -25.77
N SER A 101 14.59 16.35 -24.70
CA SER A 101 15.02 14.95 -24.57
C SER A 101 14.37 14.27 -23.37
N LEU A 102 14.37 12.92 -23.34
CA LEU A 102 13.89 12.15 -22.19
C LEU A 102 14.57 12.57 -20.88
N ARG A 103 15.85 12.96 -20.95
CA ARG A 103 16.63 13.41 -19.80
C ARG A 103 16.08 14.73 -19.23
N ASP A 104 15.52 15.59 -20.07
CA ASP A 104 14.96 16.88 -19.64
C ASP A 104 13.74 16.73 -18.74
N PHE A 105 13.09 15.57 -18.74
CA PHE A 105 11.97 15.27 -17.85
C PHE A 105 12.39 14.36 -16.70
N ASN A 106 13.20 13.33 -16.96
CA ASN A 106 13.55 12.31 -15.96
C ASN A 106 14.65 12.74 -14.96
N SER A 107 15.46 13.74 -15.30
CA SER A 107 16.57 14.18 -14.43
C SER A 107 16.24 15.37 -13.53
N VAL A 108 15.00 15.86 -13.59
CA VAL A 108 14.54 17.04 -12.84
C VAL A 108 13.42 16.67 -11.86
N PRO A 109 13.17 17.49 -10.82
CA PRO A 109 12.01 17.30 -9.95
C PRO A 109 10.69 17.37 -10.74
N GLY A 110 9.68 16.58 -10.36
CA GLY A 110 8.41 16.50 -11.08
C GLY A 110 7.72 17.85 -11.33
N VAL A 111 7.80 18.80 -10.37
CA VAL A 111 7.27 20.17 -10.54
C VAL A 111 7.94 20.90 -11.72
N VAL A 112 9.25 20.70 -11.89
CA VAL A 112 10.01 21.27 -13.01
C VAL A 112 9.67 20.55 -14.32
N ALA A 113 9.50 19.22 -14.29
CA ALA A 113 9.08 18.45 -15.46
C ALA A 113 7.70 18.90 -15.97
N VAL A 114 6.72 19.08 -15.08
CA VAL A 114 5.39 19.62 -15.42
C VAL A 114 5.48 21.01 -16.02
N ALA A 115 6.30 21.91 -15.45
CA ALA A 115 6.47 23.25 -15.99
C ALA A 115 7.03 23.22 -17.44
N ARG A 116 7.99 22.32 -17.71
CA ARG A 116 8.53 22.10 -19.06
C ARG A 116 7.48 21.54 -20.03
N LEU A 117 6.68 20.57 -19.59
CA LEU A 117 5.57 20.03 -20.39
C LEU A 117 4.53 21.11 -20.72
N MET A 118 4.16 21.94 -19.74
CA MET A 118 3.24 23.07 -19.95
C MET A 118 3.79 24.09 -20.95
N GLU A 119 5.09 24.39 -20.89
CA GLU A 119 5.75 25.27 -21.85
C GLU A 119 5.74 24.66 -23.26
N LEU A 120 6.06 23.37 -23.40
CA LEU A 120 5.98 22.66 -24.67
C LEU A 120 4.56 22.69 -25.25
N VAL A 121 3.55 22.35 -24.45
CA VAL A 121 2.13 22.39 -24.85
C VAL A 121 1.74 23.79 -25.35
N LYS A 122 2.16 24.84 -24.64
CA LYS A 122 1.92 26.23 -25.05
C LYS A 122 2.55 26.52 -26.41
N ASN A 123 3.80 26.09 -26.63
CA ASN A 123 4.51 26.32 -27.88
C ASN A 123 3.88 25.53 -29.04
N LEU A 124 3.49 24.26 -28.82
CA LEU A 124 2.79 23.43 -29.81
C LEU A 124 1.43 24.04 -30.20
N LYS A 125 0.65 24.51 -29.22
CA LYS A 125 -0.64 25.20 -29.47
C LYS A 125 -0.46 26.47 -30.31
N ALA A 126 0.66 27.18 -30.16
CA ALA A 126 0.92 28.40 -30.92
C ALA A 126 1.17 28.14 -32.42
N VAL A 127 1.53 26.91 -32.80
CA VAL A 127 1.80 26.52 -34.19
C VAL A 127 0.95 25.33 -34.65
N SER A 128 -0.13 25.00 -33.95
CA SER A 128 -0.88 23.74 -34.15
C SER A 128 -1.39 23.55 -35.58
N THR A 129 -1.84 24.62 -36.23
CA THR A 129 -2.31 24.57 -37.63
C THR A 129 -1.18 24.21 -38.60
N ALA A 130 0.03 24.72 -38.37
CA ALA A 130 1.17 24.45 -39.23
C ALA A 130 1.75 23.05 -39.02
N LEU A 131 1.60 22.48 -37.82
CA LEU A 131 2.07 21.14 -37.51
C LEU A 131 1.23 20.01 -38.12
N GLN A 132 0.04 20.33 -38.68
CA GLN A 132 -0.79 19.34 -39.38
C GLN A 132 -0.09 18.73 -40.60
N GLU A 133 0.81 19.48 -41.26
CA GLU A 133 1.63 18.97 -42.37
C GLU A 133 2.71 17.98 -41.91
N TRP A 134 2.96 17.90 -40.61
CA TRP A 134 3.94 17.03 -39.95
C TRP A 134 3.27 15.94 -39.10
N ASP A 135 2.05 15.56 -39.49
CA ASP A 135 1.22 14.52 -38.86
C ASP A 135 0.89 14.77 -37.38
N VAL A 136 0.96 16.02 -36.91
CA VAL A 136 0.53 16.39 -35.56
C VAL A 136 -0.87 16.96 -35.59
N THR A 137 -1.77 16.34 -34.84
CA THR A 137 -3.17 16.74 -34.72
C THR A 137 -3.41 17.63 -33.49
N GLU A 138 -4.46 18.45 -33.54
CA GLU A 138 -4.91 19.18 -32.36
C GLU A 138 -5.38 18.24 -31.24
N ALA A 139 -5.83 17.04 -31.58
CA ALA A 139 -6.27 16.04 -30.61
C ALA A 139 -5.10 15.57 -29.74
N GLU A 140 -3.95 15.26 -30.34
CA GLU A 140 -2.75 14.83 -29.61
C GLU A 140 -2.19 15.96 -28.73
N ILE A 141 -2.22 17.21 -29.19
CA ILE A 141 -1.81 18.36 -28.38
C ILE A 141 -2.74 18.54 -27.16
N ARG A 142 -4.05 18.31 -27.32
CA ARG A 142 -5.02 18.34 -26.21
C ARG A 142 -4.85 17.16 -25.26
N GLU A 143 -4.49 15.99 -25.78
CA GLU A 143 -4.17 14.82 -24.97
C GLU A 143 -2.94 15.08 -24.11
N LEU A 144 -1.87 15.62 -24.69
CA LEU A 144 -0.67 16.02 -23.93
C LEU A 144 -0.99 17.06 -22.84
N ASP A 145 -1.82 18.06 -23.15
CA ASP A 145 -2.29 19.06 -22.18
C ASP A 145 -3.06 18.41 -21.01
N THR A 146 -3.92 17.44 -21.34
CA THR A 146 -4.70 16.68 -20.36
C THR A 146 -3.79 15.85 -19.46
N LEU A 147 -2.87 15.09 -20.03
CA LEU A 147 -1.89 14.27 -19.29
C LEU A 147 -0.99 15.16 -18.40
N THR A 148 -0.57 16.32 -18.91
CA THR A 148 0.22 17.28 -18.12
C THR A 148 -0.57 17.83 -16.92
N GLY A 149 -1.86 18.12 -17.11
CA GLY A 149 -2.77 18.53 -16.04
C GLY A 149 -2.94 17.44 -14.98
N GLN A 150 -3.13 16.19 -15.39
CA GLN A 150 -3.23 15.03 -14.50
C GLN A 150 -1.93 14.78 -13.73
N PHE A 151 -0.78 14.88 -14.39
CA PHE A 151 0.52 14.77 -13.74
C PHE A 151 0.70 15.87 -12.68
N ASN A 152 0.29 17.10 -12.99
CA ASN A 152 0.34 18.21 -12.04
C ASN A 152 -0.57 18.01 -10.82
N SER A 153 -1.81 17.56 -11.02
CA SER A 153 -2.73 17.29 -9.90
C SER A 153 -2.18 16.19 -9.00
N GLN A 154 -1.62 15.14 -9.60
CA GLN A 154 -0.97 14.05 -8.90
C GLN A 154 0.25 14.48 -8.06
N LEU A 155 0.96 15.55 -8.43
CA LEU A 155 2.03 16.11 -7.60
C LEU A 155 1.49 16.78 -6.32
N ALA A 156 0.24 17.27 -6.34
CA ALA A 156 -0.44 17.88 -5.19
C ALA A 156 -1.07 16.84 -4.23
N ASP A 157 -1.35 15.63 -4.72
CA ASP A 157 -2.03 14.53 -4.00
C ASP A 157 -1.31 13.82 -2.83
N PRO A 158 0.01 13.96 -2.54
CA PRO A 158 0.61 13.21 -1.44
C PRO A 158 -0.10 13.41 -0.09
N ARG A 159 -0.72 14.58 0.14
CA ARG A 159 -1.42 14.86 1.40
C ARG A 159 -2.75 14.12 1.51
N GLU A 160 -3.51 13.97 0.44
CA GLU A 160 -4.80 13.31 0.46
C GLU A 160 -4.64 11.80 0.72
N ILE A 161 -3.70 11.16 0.02
CA ILE A 161 -3.36 9.74 0.22
C ILE A 161 -2.86 9.50 1.66
N ILE A 162 -2.05 10.41 2.20
CA ILE A 162 -1.60 10.31 3.61
C ILE A 162 -2.78 10.41 4.57
N VAL A 163 -3.75 11.28 4.31
CA VAL A 163 -4.95 11.46 5.14
C VAL A 163 -5.84 10.23 5.08
N ILE A 164 -6.15 9.71 3.88
CA ILE A 164 -6.96 8.50 3.70
C ILE A 164 -6.29 7.30 4.36
N ARG A 165 -4.99 7.09 4.11
CA ARG A 165 -4.20 6.05 4.76
C ARG A 165 -4.19 6.18 6.27
N LYS A 166 -4.08 7.40 6.80
CA LYS A 166 -4.14 7.65 8.25
C LYS A 166 -5.52 7.26 8.80
N SER A 167 -6.59 7.64 8.11
CA SER A 167 -7.96 7.27 8.46
C SER A 167 -8.14 5.75 8.55
N HIS A 168 -7.76 5.00 7.52
CA HIS A 168 -7.84 3.54 7.53
C HIS A 168 -6.99 2.91 8.65
N ASN A 169 -5.77 3.40 8.87
CA ASN A 169 -4.94 2.93 9.98
C ASN A 169 -5.55 3.22 11.36
N ASP A 170 -6.24 4.35 11.52
CA ASP A 170 -6.94 4.69 12.76
C ASP A 170 -8.18 3.79 12.94
N MET A 171 -8.90 3.44 11.87
CA MET A 171 -9.98 2.43 11.92
C MET A 171 -9.47 1.05 12.32
N VAL A 172 -8.35 0.58 11.75
CA VAL A 172 -7.70 -0.68 12.15
C VAL A 172 -7.40 -0.69 13.66
N ARG A 173 -6.90 0.42 14.22
CA ARG A 173 -6.63 0.52 15.66
C ARG A 173 -7.89 0.46 16.51
N GLN A 174 -8.97 1.10 16.07
CA GLN A 174 -10.26 1.07 16.75
C GLN A 174 -10.83 -0.35 16.77
N GLU A 175 -10.84 -1.02 15.62
CA GLU A 175 -11.35 -2.39 15.50
C GLU A 175 -10.48 -3.40 16.28
N LEU A 176 -9.15 -3.23 16.31
CA LEU A 176 -8.28 -4.04 17.17
C LEU A 176 -8.59 -3.86 18.67
N SER A 177 -8.92 -2.64 19.10
CA SER A 177 -9.33 -2.37 20.48
C SER A 177 -10.68 -3.03 20.79
N ARG A 178 -11.62 -2.99 19.84
CA ARG A 178 -12.93 -3.65 19.94
C ARG A 178 -12.78 -5.17 19.99
N LEU A 179 -11.96 -5.75 19.11
CA LEU A 179 -11.64 -7.17 19.07
C LEU A 179 -11.07 -7.65 20.41
N LYS A 180 -10.15 -6.88 21.02
CA LYS A 180 -9.62 -7.18 22.36
C LYS A 180 -10.70 -7.27 23.43
N LYS A 181 -11.70 -6.38 23.39
CA LYS A 181 -12.84 -6.40 24.32
C LYS A 181 -13.76 -7.59 24.06
N ILE A 182 -14.02 -7.92 22.79
CA ILE A 182 -14.86 -9.07 22.41
C ILE A 182 -14.21 -10.38 22.87
N ILE A 183 -12.93 -10.58 22.59
CA ILE A 183 -12.20 -11.79 23.03
C ILE A 183 -12.23 -11.91 24.54
N LYS A 184 -12.00 -10.82 25.30
CA LYS A 184 -12.15 -10.83 26.77
C LYS A 184 -13.57 -11.22 27.22
N SER A 185 -14.60 -10.77 26.48
CA SER A 185 -15.98 -11.17 26.76
C SER A 185 -16.21 -12.65 26.50
N ILE A 186 -15.58 -13.22 25.45
CA ILE A 186 -15.63 -14.65 25.17
C ILE A 186 -14.88 -15.43 26.25
N ASP A 187 -13.68 -15.00 26.66
CA ASP A 187 -12.90 -15.61 27.76
C ASP A 187 -13.78 -15.79 29.02
N ASN A 188 -14.58 -14.78 29.38
CA ASN A 188 -15.50 -14.85 30.51
C ASN A 188 -16.60 -15.91 30.33
N LEU A 189 -17.13 -16.07 29.11
CA LEU A 189 -18.16 -17.06 28.78
C LEU A 189 -17.59 -18.48 28.73
N MET A 190 -16.31 -18.63 28.39
CA MET A 190 -15.62 -19.92 28.32
C MET A 190 -15.51 -20.61 29.68
N SER A 191 -15.65 -19.87 30.79
CA SER A 191 -15.74 -20.44 32.15
C SER A 191 -16.86 -21.46 32.36
N ARG A 192 -17.85 -21.52 31.45
CA ARG A 192 -18.94 -22.50 31.47
C ARG A 192 -18.60 -23.84 30.84
N PHE A 193 -17.45 -23.96 30.19
CA PHE A 193 -16.98 -25.16 29.48
C PHE A 193 -15.82 -25.83 30.22
N LYS A 194 -15.83 -25.79 31.56
CA LYS A 194 -14.76 -26.42 32.36
C LYS A 194 -14.62 -27.90 32.02
N ASP A 195 -13.38 -28.34 31.96
CA ASP A 195 -12.99 -29.72 31.71
C ASP A 195 -13.46 -30.29 30.36
N THR A 196 -13.84 -29.43 29.40
CA THR A 196 -14.15 -29.86 28.03
C THR A 196 -12.95 -29.74 27.10
N LYS A 197 -12.94 -30.60 26.08
CA LYS A 197 -11.96 -30.53 24.98
C LYS A 197 -12.02 -29.18 24.26
N PHE A 198 -13.21 -28.62 24.09
CA PHE A 198 -13.41 -27.30 23.49
C PHE A 198 -12.70 -26.18 24.26
N LEU A 199 -12.79 -26.14 25.59
CA LEU A 199 -12.07 -25.15 26.39
C LEU A 199 -10.55 -25.30 26.23
N MET A 200 -10.03 -26.53 26.23
CA MET A 200 -8.60 -26.77 26.02
C MET A 200 -8.13 -26.25 24.66
N GLU A 201 -8.85 -26.57 23.59
CA GLU A 201 -8.52 -26.12 22.23
C GLU A 201 -8.61 -24.59 22.10
N TYR A 202 -9.61 -23.98 22.73
CA TYR A 202 -9.74 -22.52 22.79
C TYR A 202 -8.56 -21.86 23.50
N VAL A 203 -8.18 -22.35 24.68
CA VAL A 203 -7.05 -21.80 25.45
C VAL A 203 -5.74 -21.97 24.67
N ASN A 204 -5.54 -23.12 24.02
CA ASN A 204 -4.36 -23.34 23.16
C ASN A 204 -4.31 -22.33 22.01
N ALA A 205 -5.44 -22.03 21.36
CA ALA A 205 -5.50 -20.99 20.34
C ALA A 205 -5.14 -19.60 20.89
N ARG A 206 -5.49 -19.28 22.14
CA ARG A 206 -5.15 -18.00 22.81
C ARG A 206 -3.64 -17.85 23.10
N ILE A 207 -2.87 -18.93 23.18
CA ILE A 207 -1.43 -18.92 23.52
C ILE A 207 -0.54 -18.57 22.31
N VAL A 208 -1.04 -18.65 21.08
CA VAL A 208 -0.29 -18.46 19.81
C VAL A 208 0.26 -17.02 19.60
N VAL A 209 0.36 -16.21 20.65
CA VAL A 209 0.67 -14.76 20.63
C VAL A 209 2.17 -14.44 20.50
N GLU A 210 3.10 -15.36 20.80
CA GLU A 210 4.53 -15.01 20.99
C GLU A 210 5.53 -15.63 20.00
N VAL A 211 5.19 -15.69 18.72
CA VAL A 211 6.21 -15.98 17.69
C VAL A 211 6.96 -14.67 17.37
N GLY A 212 8.01 -14.33 18.12
CA GLY A 212 8.89 -13.20 17.74
C GLY A 212 9.78 -12.56 18.81
N THR A 213 9.63 -12.88 20.10
CA THR A 213 10.48 -12.30 21.17
C THR A 213 11.27 -13.39 21.90
N ARG A 214 12.25 -14.01 21.24
CA ARG A 214 13.32 -14.69 21.99
C ARG A 214 14.22 -13.61 22.61
N LYS A 215 13.98 -13.27 23.88
CA LYS A 215 15.05 -12.74 24.74
C LYS A 215 16.14 -13.81 24.79
N GLY A 216 17.38 -13.42 24.47
CA GLY A 216 18.52 -14.32 24.39
C GLY A 216 18.63 -15.19 25.65
N GLY A 217 18.62 -16.51 25.43
CA GLY A 217 19.02 -17.46 26.45
C GLY A 217 20.47 -17.19 26.83
N LYS A 218 20.68 -16.71 28.04
CA LYS A 218 21.90 -17.03 28.77
C LYS A 218 21.75 -18.49 29.17
N ASP A 219 22.30 -19.37 28.36
CA ASP A 219 22.79 -20.68 28.77
C ASP A 219 23.94 -21.03 27.82
N LYS A 220 25.16 -20.81 28.33
CA LYS A 220 26.37 -21.49 27.89
C LYS A 220 27.15 -21.87 29.14
N ASP A 221 26.58 -22.80 29.89
CA ASP A 221 27.41 -23.86 30.46
C ASP A 221 27.75 -24.78 29.29
N ASP A 222 28.95 -24.61 28.74
CA ASP A 222 29.67 -25.68 28.09
C ASP A 222 31.15 -25.31 27.97
N LYS A 223 31.97 -25.94 28.80
CA LYS A 223 33.37 -26.24 28.46
C LYS A 223 33.53 -27.74 28.62
N PRO A 224 33.55 -28.50 27.53
CA PRO A 224 34.16 -29.81 27.50
C PRO A 224 35.61 -29.65 27.04
N GLU A 225 36.57 -30.20 27.79
CA GLU A 225 37.81 -30.71 27.22
C GLU A 225 38.43 -31.69 28.22
N GLY A 226 38.53 -32.95 27.77
CA GLY A 226 39.00 -34.07 28.56
C GLY A 226 40.49 -34.35 28.40
N ASP A 227 40.88 -35.38 29.17
CA ASP A 227 42.09 -36.21 29.12
C ASP A 227 43.45 -35.59 29.51
N GLU A 228 43.99 -36.04 30.64
CA GLU A 228 44.89 -37.22 30.67
C GLU A 228 45.14 -37.71 32.12
N PRO A 229 45.29 -39.03 32.35
CA PRO A 229 45.68 -39.60 33.64
C PRO A 229 47.20 -39.85 33.73
N LYS A 230 47.86 -39.42 34.82
CA LYS A 230 49.17 -39.98 35.28
C LYS A 230 49.35 -39.93 36.80
N GLU A 231 49.47 -41.15 37.36
CA GLU A 231 50.38 -41.62 38.42
C GLU A 231 50.72 -40.72 39.62
N LEU A 232 50.32 -41.14 40.84
CA LEU A 232 51.15 -41.90 41.80
C LEU A 232 50.27 -42.43 42.95
#